data_AF-A0A8E0SDN6-F1
#
_entry.id   AF-A0A8E0SDN6-F1
#
_cell.length_a   1.000
_cell.length_b   1.000
_cell.length_c   1.000
_cell.angle_alpha   90.00
_cell.angle_beta   90.00
_cell.angle_gamma   90.00
#
_symmetry.space_group_name_H-M   'P 1'
#
loop_
_entity.id
_entity.type
_entity.pdbx_description
1 polymer ?
#
loop_
_entity_poly.entity_id
_entity_poly.type
_entity_poly.pdbx_seq_one_letter_code
_entity_poly.pdbx_strand_id
1 'polypeptide(L)'
;MTSEFHNEDQTGFTDKRQLELAVETAQKTTGAATRGQSKTLVDSAYQAIEDARELSQSEELAALDDPEFVKQQQQLLDDSEHQLDEFKE
;
A
#
# COMPACT_ATOMS: atom_id res chain seq x y z
N MET A 1 -26.05 -32.12 -10.13
CA MET A 1 -25.86 -31.44 -8.84
C MET A 1 -24.70 -30.49 -9.04
N THR A 2 -25.02 -29.21 -9.21
CA THR A 2 -24.06 -28.11 -9.41
C THR A 2 -23.57 -27.68 -8.04
N SER A 3 -22.26 -27.81 -7.80
CA SER A 3 -21.60 -27.18 -6.67
C SER A 3 -20.49 -26.32 -7.24
N GLU A 4 -20.88 -25.11 -7.65
CA GLU A 4 -19.97 -23.99 -7.85
C GLU A 4 -19.58 -23.49 -6.46
N PHE A 5 -18.41 -23.93 -5.98
CA PHE A 5 -17.80 -23.34 -4.79
C PHE A 5 -17.19 -22.00 -5.20
N HIS A 6 -17.65 -20.94 -4.53
CA HIS A 6 -17.26 -19.56 -4.72
C HIS A 6 -15.73 -19.40 -4.69
N ASN A 7 -15.18 -18.82 -5.76
CA ASN A 7 -13.78 -18.39 -5.87
C ASN A 7 -13.58 -16.93 -5.41
N GLU A 8 -14.62 -16.27 -4.90
CA GLU A 8 -14.60 -14.85 -4.53
C GLU A 8 -13.87 -14.58 -3.19
N ASP A 9 -13.86 -15.54 -2.26
CA ASP A 9 -13.17 -15.38 -0.97
C ASP A 9 -11.63 -15.38 -1.11
N GLN A 10 -11.11 -16.06 -2.12
CA GLN A 10 -9.66 -16.16 -2.32
C GLN A 10 -9.05 -14.91 -2.97
N THR A 11 -9.80 -14.23 -3.84
CA THR A 11 -9.32 -13.03 -4.53
C THR A 11 -9.23 -11.87 -3.54
N GLY A 12 -10.30 -11.58 -2.79
CA GLY A 12 -10.29 -10.46 -1.84
C GLY A 12 -9.26 -10.56 -0.72
N PHE A 13 -8.99 -11.77 -0.21
CA PHE A 13 -7.89 -11.99 0.74
C PHE A 13 -6.51 -11.76 0.10
N THR A 14 -6.36 -12.13 -1.18
CA THR A 14 -5.13 -11.91 -1.94
C THR A 14 -4.91 -10.42 -2.18
N ASP A 15 -5.96 -9.68 -2.55
CA ASP A 15 -5.89 -8.25 -2.87
C ASP A 15 -5.55 -7.41 -1.63
N LYS A 16 -6.18 -7.70 -0.47
CA LYS A 16 -5.81 -7.06 0.80
C LYS A 16 -4.35 -7.30 1.16
N ARG A 17 -3.89 -8.55 1.00
CA ARG A 17 -2.49 -8.90 1.31
C ARG A 17 -1.49 -8.23 0.37
N GLN A 18 -1.85 -8.06 -0.90
CA GLN A 18 -1.02 -7.34 -1.86
C GLN A 18 -0.88 -5.87 -1.47
N LEU A 19 -1.99 -5.21 -1.11
CA LEU A 19 -1.93 -3.83 -0.62
C LEU A 19 -1.10 -3.71 0.65
N GLU A 20 -1.31 -4.58 1.65
CA GLU A 20 -0.55 -4.55 2.90
C GLU A 20 0.97 -4.70 2.65
N LEU A 21 1.37 -5.61 1.75
CA LEU A 21 2.78 -5.79 1.40
C LEU A 21 3.37 -4.59 0.65
N ALA A 22 2.58 -3.96 -0.23
CA ALA A 22 3.00 -2.76 -0.95
C ALA A 22 3.21 -1.60 0.03
N VAL A 23 2.28 -1.40 0.96
CA VAL A 23 2.37 -0.38 2.03
C VAL A 23 3.57 -0.64 2.94
N GLU A 24 3.79 -1.90 3.38
CA GLU A 24 4.95 -2.26 4.19
C GLU A 24 6.26 -1.96 3.44
N THR A 25 6.30 -2.20 2.13
CA THR A 25 7.46 -1.90 1.27
C THR A 25 7.70 -0.40 1.17
N ALA A 26 6.64 0.39 0.98
CA ALA A 26 6.70 1.85 0.97
C ALA A 26 7.26 2.40 2.29
N GLN A 27 6.76 1.92 3.43
CA GLN A 27 7.23 2.31 4.76
C GLN A 27 8.69 1.92 5.01
N LYS A 28 9.10 0.70 4.62
CA LYS A 28 10.50 0.26 4.76
C LYS A 28 11.45 1.09 3.92
N THR A 29 11.09 1.36 2.67
CA THR A 29 11.89 2.17 1.74
C THR A 29 11.99 3.60 2.22
N THR A 30 10.87 4.18 2.68
CA THR A 30 10.82 5.51 3.30
C THR A 30 11.75 5.60 4.51
N GLY A 31 11.63 4.67 5.46
CA GLY A 31 12.48 4.64 6.64
C GLY A 31 13.96 4.41 6.31
N ALA A 32 14.28 3.66 5.26
CA ALA A 32 15.65 3.49 4.78
C ALA A 32 16.20 4.77 4.13
N ALA A 33 15.37 5.48 3.36
CA ALA A 33 15.73 6.75 2.74
C ALA A 33 15.99 7.83 3.81
N THR A 34 15.07 8.01 4.76
CA THR A 34 15.15 9.08 5.77
C THR A 34 16.23 8.80 6.83
N ARG A 35 16.25 7.61 7.44
CA ARG A 35 17.28 7.26 8.45
C ARG A 35 18.67 7.11 7.84
N GLY A 36 18.76 6.61 6.61
CA GLY A 36 20.01 6.46 5.89
C GLY A 36 20.48 7.75 5.20
N GLN A 37 19.68 8.82 5.26
CA GLN A 37 19.87 10.07 4.52
C GLN A 37 20.16 9.84 3.02
N SER A 38 19.57 8.80 2.45
CA SER A 38 19.88 8.33 1.11
C SER A 38 18.94 8.95 0.10
N LYS A 39 19.39 10.04 -0.54
CA LYS A 39 18.64 10.70 -1.62
C LYS A 39 18.32 9.77 -2.79
N THR A 40 19.16 8.77 -3.04
CA THR A 40 18.92 7.74 -4.07
C THR A 40 17.69 6.89 -3.78
N LEU A 41 17.39 6.64 -2.50
CA LEU A 41 16.23 5.84 -2.10
C LEU A 41 14.95 6.67 -1.97
N VAL A 42 15.05 8.00 -1.94
CA VAL A 42 13.89 8.88 -1.79
C VAL A 42 12.94 8.72 -2.98
N ASP A 43 13.47 8.75 -4.21
CA ASP A 43 12.64 8.59 -5.41
C ASP A 43 11.99 7.20 -5.45
N SER A 44 12.71 6.14 -5.04
CA SER A 44 12.14 4.80 -4.89
C SER A 44 11.07 4.72 -3.81
N ALA A 45 11.21 5.48 -2.74
CA ALA A 45 10.21 5.54 -1.68
C ALA A 45 8.92 6.20 -2.16
N TYR A 46 9.02 7.32 -2.89
CA TYR A 46 7.86 7.96 -3.53
C TYR A 46 7.17 7.03 -4.53
N GLN A 47 7.94 6.33 -5.38
CA GLN A 47 7.36 5.37 -6.31
C GLN A 47 6.62 4.24 -5.58
N ALA A 48 7.21 3.68 -4.53
CA ALA A 48 6.56 2.61 -3.75
C ALA A 48 5.27 3.10 -3.05
N ILE A 49 5.22 4.37 -2.64
CA ILE A 49 4.01 4.99 -2.10
C ILE A 49 2.94 5.12 -3.19
N GLU A 50 3.31 5.62 -4.38
CA GLU A 50 2.40 5.76 -5.51
C GLU A 50 1.83 4.41 -5.96
N ASP A 51 2.68 3.40 -6.14
CA ASP A 51 2.28 2.04 -6.52
C ASP A 51 1.25 1.46 -5.51
N ALA A 52 1.49 1.66 -4.21
CA ALA A 52 0.57 1.21 -3.16
C ALA A 52 -0.74 2.02 -3.14
N ARG A 53 -0.70 3.33 -3.45
CA ARG A 53 -1.90 4.16 -3.57
C ARG A 53 -2.77 3.69 -4.74
N GLU A 54 -2.17 3.40 -5.89
CA GLU A 54 -2.89 2.87 -7.05
C GLU A 54 -3.59 1.54 -6.72
N LEU A 55 -2.87 0.62 -6.07
CA LEU A 55 -3.48 -0.63 -5.58
C LEU A 55 -4.66 -0.36 -4.65
N SER A 56 -4.53 0.59 -3.71
CA SER A 56 -5.60 0.94 -2.77
C SER A 56 -6.89 1.45 -3.42
N GLN A 57 -6.82 1.88 -4.68
CA GLN A 57 -7.94 2.40 -5.47
C GLN A 57 -8.51 1.37 -6.44
N SER A 58 -8.00 0.14 -6.46
CA SER A 58 -8.49 -0.93 -7.32
C SER A 58 -9.97 -1.25 -7.07
N GLU A 59 -10.69 -1.60 -8.14
CA GLU A 59 -12.11 -1.95 -8.05
C GLU A 59 -12.31 -3.22 -7.20
N GLU A 60 -11.34 -4.13 -7.24
CA GLU A 60 -11.32 -5.36 -6.44
C GLU A 60 -11.31 -5.05 -4.95
N LEU A 61 -10.45 -4.13 -4.49
CA LEU A 61 -10.41 -3.70 -3.09
C LEU A 61 -11.64 -2.88 -2.69
N ALA A 62 -12.17 -2.05 -3.59
CA ALA A 62 -13.39 -1.29 -3.36
C ALA A 62 -14.63 -2.18 -3.25
N ALA A 63 -14.62 -3.34 -3.92
CA ALA A 63 -15.67 -4.35 -3.81
C ALA A 63 -15.62 -5.15 -2.50
N LEU A 64 -14.53 -5.05 -1.73
CA LEU A 64 -14.44 -5.68 -0.41
C LEU A 64 -15.24 -4.86 0.61
N ASP A 65 -16.03 -5.54 1.42
CA ASP A 65 -16.82 -4.95 2.52
C ASP A 65 -15.93 -4.60 3.74
N ASP A 66 -14.83 -3.88 3.50
CA ASP A 66 -13.87 -3.44 4.51
C ASP A 66 -13.18 -2.12 4.13
N PRO A 67 -13.94 -1.01 4.08
CA PRO A 67 -13.40 0.31 3.74
C PRO A 67 -12.42 0.85 4.80
N GLU A 68 -12.55 0.42 6.05
CA GLU A 68 -11.65 0.87 7.13
C GLU A 68 -10.24 0.29 6.97
N PHE A 69 -10.11 -0.95 6.47
CA PHE A 69 -8.80 -1.50 6.09
C PHE A 69 -8.11 -0.62 5.03
N VAL A 70 -8.80 -0.31 3.92
CA VAL A 70 -8.23 0.50 2.83
C VAL A 70 -7.84 1.88 3.33
N LYS A 71 -8.71 2.52 4.13
CA LYS A 71 -8.44 3.82 4.74
C LYS A 71 -7.22 3.80 5.66
N GLN A 72 -7.06 2.74 6.46
CA GLN A 72 -5.86 2.58 7.30
C GLN A 72 -4.60 2.49 6.46
N GLN A 73 -4.61 1.70 5.38
CA GLN A 73 -3.47 1.60 4.47
C GLN A 73 -3.13 2.95 3.83
N GLN A 74 -4.14 3.72 3.41
CA GLN A 74 -3.95 5.06 2.85
C GLN A 74 -3.33 6.05 3.86
N GLN A 75 -3.75 6.02 5.13
CA GLN A 75 -3.16 6.86 6.17
C GLN A 75 -1.66 6.54 6.38
N LEU A 76 -1.28 5.25 6.34
CA LEU A 76 0.12 4.85 6.47
C LEU A 76 0.98 5.34 5.28
N LEU A 77 0.39 5.42 4.09
CA LEU A 77 1.03 5.99 2.91
C LEU A 77 1.17 7.51 3.02
N ASP A 78 0.13 8.21 3.49
CA ASP A 78 0.17 9.66 3.76
C ASP A 78 1.29 10.00 4.76
N ASP A 79 1.39 9.24 5.86
CA ASP A 79 2.43 9.43 6.88
C ASP A 79 3.84 9.20 6.30
N SER A 80 3.99 8.22 5.40
CA SER A 80 5.26 7.92 4.74
C SER A 80 5.67 9.02 3.76
N GLU A 81 4.73 9.53 2.98
CA GLU A 81 4.95 10.65 2.06
C GLU A 81 5.37 11.91 2.82
N HIS A 82 4.65 12.23 3.90
CA HIS A 82 4.97 13.35 4.75
C HIS A 82 6.39 13.26 5.33
N GLN A 83 6.83 12.06 5.74
CA GLN A 83 8.19 11.85 6.21
C GLN A 83 9.26 12.12 5.12
N LEU A 84 8.98 11.76 3.87
CA LEU A 84 9.89 12.03 2.76
C LEU A 84 9.92 13.51 2.38
N ASP A 85 8.79 14.20 2.49
CA ASP A 85 8.69 15.65 2.26
C ASP A 85 9.52 16.40 3.30
N GLU A 86 9.33 16.11 4.59
CA GLU A 86 10.12 16.71 5.69
C GLU A 86 11.62 16.45 5.54
N PHE A 87 12.02 15.30 4.96
CA PHE A 87 13.43 15.00 4.70
C PHE A 87 14.01 15.79 3.51
N LYS A 88 13.18 16.18 2.54
CA LYS A 88 13.59 16.92 1.35
C LYS A 88 13.73 18.42 1.60
N GLU A 89 13.00 18.98 2.57
CA GLU A 89 13.10 20.38 3.03
C GLU A 89 14.47 20.71 3.65
#